data_AF-A0A961ZG16-F1
#
_entry.id   AF-A0A961ZG16-F1
#
_cell.length_a   1.000
_cell.length_b   1.000
_cell.length_c   1.000
_cell.angle_alpha   90.00
_cell.angle_beta   90.00
_cell.angle_gamma   90.00
#
_symmetry.space_group_name_H-M   'P 1'
#
loop_
_entity.id
_entity.type
_entity.pdbx_description
1 polymer ?
#
loop_
_entity_poly.entity_id
_entity_poly.type
_entity_poly.pdbx_seq_one_letter_code
_entity_poly.pdbx_strand_id
1 'polypeptide(L)'
;MVAEDAERAGSTVYKIVESAAWQQAIVEGFYGGSADDRRDGFIHLSTARQLEGTARKHFSGRENLLLVAFDAAALGSELRWEASRGGALFPHFYAPLRVGLALWSRSLSLDVDDVPNVAQALAANVSTDRVATGSDRR
;
A
#
# COMPACT_ATOMS: atom_id res chain seq x y z
N MET A 1 3.00 20.20 16.35
CA MET A 1 3.24 18.98 15.57
C MET A 1 3.62 17.90 16.56
N VAL A 2 2.70 17.00 16.90
CA VAL A 2 2.96 15.94 17.88
C VAL A 2 3.82 14.86 17.21
N ALA A 3 4.72 14.23 17.95
CA ALA A 3 5.70 13.27 17.41
C ALA A 3 5.06 12.13 16.59
N GLU A 4 3.81 11.75 16.92
CA GLU A 4 3.04 10.73 16.19
C GLU A 4 2.68 11.16 14.75
N ASP A 5 2.47 12.45 14.48
CA ASP A 5 2.16 12.94 13.13
C ASP A 5 3.39 12.93 12.23
N ALA A 6 4.58 13.18 12.80
CA ALA A 6 5.85 13.14 12.08
C ALA A 6 6.27 11.69 11.76
N GLU A 7 6.04 10.75 12.67
CA GLU A 7 6.30 9.31 12.43
C GLU A 7 5.40 8.75 11.32
N ARG A 8 4.15 9.24 11.24
CA ARG A 8 3.21 8.88 10.17
C ARG A 8 3.57 9.48 8.81
N ALA A 9 4.17 10.67 8.77
CA ALA A 9 4.63 11.30 7.54
C ALA A 9 5.79 10.53 6.90
N GLY A 10 6.67 9.89 7.68
CA GLY A 10 7.76 9.05 7.14
C GLY A 10 7.39 7.60 6.83
N SER A 11 6.09 7.24 6.91
CA SER A 11 5.63 5.86 6.80
C SER A 11 5.18 5.49 5.38
N THR A 12 5.39 4.23 4.99
CA THR A 12 4.78 3.67 3.77
C THR A 12 3.34 3.25 4.04
N VAL A 13 2.43 3.64 3.15
CA VAL A 13 1.03 3.20 3.12
C VAL A 13 0.74 2.42 1.85
N TYR A 14 -0.28 1.57 1.89
CA TYR A 14 -0.46 0.54 0.89
C TYR A 14 -1.90 0.45 0.39
N LYS A 15 -2.05 0.12 -0.89
CA LYS A 15 -3.32 -0.23 -1.52
C LYS A 15 -3.25 -1.65 -2.05
N ILE A 16 -4.25 -2.47 -1.71
CA ILE A 16 -4.54 -3.71 -2.45
C ILE A 16 -5.52 -3.34 -3.57
N VAL A 17 -5.19 -3.70 -4.81
CA VAL A 17 -5.94 -3.33 -6.01
C VAL A 17 -5.98 -4.50 -7.00
N GLU A 18 -7.05 -4.59 -7.78
CA GLU A 18 -7.09 -5.52 -8.92
C GLU A 18 -6.07 -5.11 -9.98
N SER A 19 -5.33 -6.10 -10.50
CA SER A 19 -4.27 -5.87 -11.49
C SER A 19 -4.78 -5.12 -12.71
N ALA A 20 -5.94 -5.52 -13.25
CA ALA A 20 -6.55 -4.84 -14.39
C ALA A 20 -6.88 -3.37 -14.10
N ALA A 21 -7.41 -3.06 -12.91
CA ALA A 21 -7.73 -1.69 -12.52
C ALA A 21 -6.46 -0.84 -12.35
N TRP A 22 -5.37 -1.41 -11.86
CA TRP A 22 -4.09 -0.72 -11.77
C TRP A 22 -3.46 -0.48 -13.14
N GLN A 23 -3.54 -1.46 -14.06
CA GLN A 23 -3.08 -1.28 -15.44
C GLN A 23 -3.85 -0.16 -16.16
N GLN A 24 -5.17 -0.09 -15.95
CA GLN A 24 -5.97 1.02 -16.46
C GLN A 24 -5.53 2.36 -15.86
N ALA A 25 -5.30 2.41 -14.54
CA ALA A 25 -4.79 3.60 -13.87
C ALA A 25 -3.42 4.05 -14.40
N ILE A 26 -2.53 3.13 -14.77
CA ILE A 26 -1.24 3.45 -15.39
C ILE A 26 -1.45 4.22 -16.70
N VAL A 27 -2.43 3.80 -17.51
CA VAL A 27 -2.76 4.49 -18.77
C VAL A 27 -3.39 5.86 -18.51
N GLU A 28 -4.27 5.97 -17.52
CA GLU A 28 -4.96 7.23 -17.18
C GLU A 28 -4.08 8.22 -16.38
N GLY A 29 -3.02 7.72 -15.74
CA GLY A 29 -2.14 8.47 -14.84
C GLY A 29 -2.66 8.60 -13.40
N PHE A 30 -3.91 8.19 -13.14
CA PHE A 30 -4.52 8.21 -11.81
C PHE A 30 -5.39 6.97 -11.56
N TYR A 31 -5.42 6.51 -10.32
CA TYR A 31 -6.33 5.50 -9.83
C TYR A 31 -7.49 6.18 -9.08
N GLY A 32 -8.69 6.06 -9.64
CA GLY A 32 -9.91 6.69 -9.11
C GLY A 32 -10.59 5.94 -7.94
N GLY A 33 -9.95 4.91 -7.37
CA GLY A 33 -10.52 4.10 -6.28
C GLY A 33 -11.29 2.87 -6.75
N SER A 34 -11.50 1.93 -5.84
CA SER A 34 -12.38 0.76 -5.99
C SER A 34 -13.86 1.15 -5.90
N ALA A 35 -14.76 0.17 -6.06
CA ALA A 35 -16.18 0.41 -5.81
C ALA A 35 -16.48 0.83 -4.37
N ASP A 36 -15.78 0.24 -3.39
CA ASP A 36 -15.90 0.62 -1.98
C ASP A 36 -15.34 2.03 -1.74
N ASP A 37 -14.19 2.36 -2.31
CA ASP A 37 -13.59 3.69 -2.17
C ASP A 37 -14.52 4.78 -2.69
N ARG A 38 -15.14 4.56 -3.86
CA ARG A 38 -16.10 5.49 -4.45
C ARG A 38 -17.38 5.62 -3.64
N ARG A 39 -17.88 4.53 -3.06
CA ARG A 39 -19.04 4.56 -2.17
C ARG A 39 -18.75 5.38 -0.91
N ASP A 40 -17.56 5.21 -0.34
CA ASP A 40 -17.21 5.78 0.96
C ASP A 40 -16.60 7.19 0.83
N GLY A 41 -16.23 7.60 -0.39
CA GLY A 41 -15.78 8.96 -0.71
C GLY A 41 -14.29 9.22 -0.51
N PHE A 42 -13.50 8.17 -0.26
CA PHE A 42 -12.05 8.22 -0.10
C PHE A 42 -11.41 6.88 -0.46
N ILE A 43 -10.13 6.89 -0.82
CA ILE A 43 -9.37 5.66 -1.09
C ILE A 43 -8.89 5.07 0.24
N HIS A 44 -9.31 3.85 0.53
CA HIS A 44 -8.84 3.09 1.67
C HIS A 44 -7.40 2.66 1.44
N LEU A 45 -6.50 3.10 2.31
CA LEU A 45 -5.14 2.61 2.40
C LEU A 45 -4.97 1.81 3.70
N SER A 46 -3.85 1.12 3.83
CA SER A 46 -3.46 0.39 5.03
C SER A 46 -2.00 0.64 5.34
N THR A 47 -1.63 0.60 6.61
CA THR A 47 -0.24 0.42 7.04
C THR A 47 0.20 -1.03 6.84
N ALA A 48 1.49 -1.30 6.91
CA ALA A 48 2.03 -2.67 6.83
C ALA A 48 1.39 -3.61 7.87
N ARG A 49 1.17 -3.11 9.10
CA ARG A 49 0.56 -3.87 10.21
C ARG A 49 -0.92 -4.18 10.00
N GLN A 50 -1.61 -3.40 9.16
CA GLN A 50 -3.04 -3.57 8.86
C GLN A 50 -3.29 -4.47 7.66
N LEU A 51 -2.30 -4.64 6.78
CA LEU A 51 -2.48 -5.32 5.50
C LEU A 51 -3.01 -6.74 5.62
N GLU A 52 -2.51 -7.53 6.57
CA GLU A 52 -2.93 -8.93 6.73
C GLU A 52 -4.43 -9.02 7.09
N GLY A 53 -4.88 -8.19 8.03
CA GLY A 53 -6.30 -8.09 8.40
C GLY A 53 -7.17 -7.58 7.25
N THR A 54 -6.69 -6.59 6.49
CA THR A 54 -7.38 -6.09 5.30
C THR A 54 -7.51 -7.17 4.22
N ALA A 55 -6.41 -7.88 3.90
CA ALA A 55 -6.36 -8.94 2.91
C ALA A 55 -7.34 -10.07 3.25
N ARG A 56 -7.26 -10.61 4.47
CA ARG A 56 -8.15 -11.68 4.95
C ARG A 56 -9.62 -11.29 4.95
N LYS A 57 -9.93 -10.04 5.29
CA LYS A 57 -11.33 -9.60 5.40
C LYS A 57 -11.99 -9.31 4.05
N HIS A 58 -11.25 -8.71 3.12
CA HIS A 58 -11.84 -8.13 1.92
C HIS A 58 -11.45 -8.87 0.63
N PHE A 59 -10.39 -9.66 0.66
CA PHE A 59 -9.75 -10.19 -0.54
C PHE A 59 -9.46 -11.70 -0.49
N SER A 60 -9.93 -12.43 0.52
CA SER A 60 -9.84 -13.90 0.54
C SER A 60 -10.45 -14.54 -0.71
N GLY A 61 -9.75 -15.53 -1.26
CA GLY A 61 -10.11 -16.24 -2.49
C GLY A 61 -9.99 -15.41 -3.77
N ARG A 62 -9.49 -14.17 -3.71
CA ARG A 62 -9.34 -13.31 -4.89
C ARG A 62 -7.92 -13.35 -5.43
N GLU A 63 -7.81 -13.73 -6.69
CA GLU A 63 -6.55 -13.71 -7.45
C GLU A 63 -6.38 -12.39 -8.21
N ASN A 64 -5.27 -12.27 -8.95
CA ASN A 64 -4.97 -11.12 -9.83
C ASN A 64 -4.97 -9.77 -9.08
N LEU A 65 -4.46 -9.79 -7.85
CA LEU A 65 -4.30 -8.60 -7.01
C LEU A 65 -2.86 -8.11 -7.04
N LEU A 66 -2.71 -6.80 -6.88
CA LEU A 66 -1.45 -6.12 -6.65
C LEU A 66 -1.47 -5.45 -5.28
N LEU A 67 -0.30 -5.38 -4.65
CA LEU A 67 0.01 -4.48 -3.55
C LEU A 67 0.79 -3.29 -4.10
N VAL A 68 0.29 -2.08 -3.90
CA VAL A 68 0.92 -0.83 -4.33
C VAL A 68 1.32 -0.03 -3.10
N ALA A 69 2.56 0.44 -3.06
CA ALA A 69 3.11 1.22 -1.95
C ALA A 69 3.27 2.69 -2.30
N PHE A 70 2.99 3.55 -1.34
CA PHE A 70 3.10 5.00 -1.45
C PHE A 70 3.82 5.55 -0.22
N ASP A 71 4.60 6.60 -0.41
CA ASP A 71 5.11 7.42 0.68
C ASP A 71 3.98 8.30 1.24
N ALA A 72 3.67 8.17 2.54
CA ALA A 72 2.63 8.95 3.18
C ALA A 72 2.91 10.46 3.11
N ALA A 73 4.16 10.91 3.21
CA ALA A 73 4.51 12.33 3.08
C ALA A 73 4.18 12.86 1.69
N ALA A 74 4.41 12.06 0.65
CA ALA A 74 4.14 12.44 -0.73
C ALA A 74 2.64 12.60 -1.04
N LEU A 75 1.76 12.01 -0.23
CA LEU A 75 0.30 12.16 -0.35
C LEU A 75 -0.22 13.46 0.29
N GLY A 76 0.58 14.12 1.15
CA GLY A 76 0.28 15.44 1.68
C GLY A 76 -1.03 15.51 2.48
N SER A 77 -1.71 16.67 2.40
CA SER A 77 -2.88 16.99 3.23
C SER A 77 -4.14 16.19 2.91
N GLU A 78 -4.20 15.52 1.76
CA GLU A 78 -5.33 14.69 1.38
C GLU A 78 -5.30 13.32 2.06
N LEU A 79 -4.17 12.95 2.69
CA LEU A 79 -4.06 11.77 3.53
C LEU A 79 -4.49 12.08 4.96
N ARG A 80 -5.55 11.43 5.43
CA ARG A 80 -6.08 11.58 6.78
C ARG A 80 -6.01 10.26 7.52
N TRP A 81 -5.67 10.33 8.80
CA TRP A 81 -5.63 9.17 9.69
C TRP A 81 -6.88 9.16 10.54
N GLU A 82 -7.79 8.25 10.25
CA GLU A 82 -9.12 8.23 10.88
C GLU A 82 -9.37 6.91 11.58
N ALA A 83 -10.07 6.98 12.71
CA ALA A 83 -10.42 5.80 13.49
C ALA A 83 -11.34 4.90 12.67
N SER A 84 -10.93 3.64 12.54
CA SER A 84 -11.73 2.58 11.94
C SER A 84 -12.16 1.58 13.03
N ARG A 85 -12.53 0.38 12.59
CA ARG A 85 -12.94 -0.72 13.47
C ARG A 85 -11.88 -0.99 14.55
N GLY A 86 -12.32 -1.09 15.81
CA GLY A 86 -11.43 -1.34 16.94
C GLY A 86 -10.58 -0.15 17.38
N GLY A 87 -10.86 1.06 16.89
CA GLY A 87 -10.16 2.29 17.30
C GLY A 87 -8.78 2.48 16.64
N ALA A 88 -8.35 1.54 15.80
CA ALA A 88 -7.12 1.68 15.02
C ALA A 88 -7.29 2.74 13.93
N LEU A 89 -6.29 3.60 13.75
CA LEU A 89 -6.28 4.63 12.72
C LEU A 89 -5.89 4.03 11.37
N PHE A 90 -6.75 4.17 10.36
CA PHE A 90 -6.45 3.81 8.98
C PHE A 90 -6.15 5.07 8.16
N PRO A 91 -5.22 4.98 7.20
CA PRO A 91 -4.99 6.05 6.24
C PRO A 91 -6.10 6.07 5.20
N HIS A 92 -6.80 7.19 5.08
CA HIS A 92 -7.83 7.47 4.09
C HIS A 92 -7.38 8.63 3.21
N PHE A 93 -7.40 8.44 1.89
CA PHE A 93 -6.90 9.43 0.94
C PHE A 93 -8.04 10.07 0.14
N TYR A 94 -8.18 11.38 0.22
CA TYR A 94 -9.33 12.15 -0.28
C TYR A 94 -9.13 12.74 -1.69
N ALA A 95 -8.31 12.08 -2.51
CA ALA A 95 -8.10 12.45 -3.90
C ALA A 95 -7.83 11.20 -4.77
N PRO A 96 -7.91 11.30 -6.11
CA PRO A 96 -7.41 10.24 -6.99
C PRO A 96 -5.92 9.99 -6.75
N LEU A 97 -5.50 8.72 -6.66
CA LEU A 97 -4.11 8.37 -6.46
C LEU A 97 -3.33 8.54 -7.77
N ARG A 98 -2.38 9.46 -7.80
CA ARG A 98 -1.46 9.58 -8.96
C ARG A 98 -0.57 8.35 -9.03
N VAL A 99 -0.55 7.68 -10.18
CA VAL A 99 0.27 6.47 -10.36
C VAL A 99 1.76 6.76 -10.20
N GLY A 100 2.22 7.93 -10.63
CA GLY A 100 3.62 8.35 -10.48
C GLY A 100 4.09 8.56 -9.03
N LEU A 101 3.19 8.54 -8.04
CA LEU A 101 3.55 8.55 -6.61
C LEU A 101 3.76 7.14 -6.03
N ALA A 102 3.47 6.08 -6.80
CA ALA A 102 3.72 4.72 -6.35
C ALA A 102 5.22 4.47 -6.26
N LEU A 103 5.68 4.03 -5.09
CA LEU A 103 7.06 3.59 -4.86
C LEU A 103 7.33 2.27 -5.60
N TRP A 104 6.34 1.38 -5.59
CA TRP A 104 6.35 0.11 -6.31
C TRP A 104 4.95 -0.51 -6.33
N SER A 105 4.73 -1.46 -7.25
CA SER A 105 3.57 -2.35 -7.28
C SER A 105 4.03 -3.79 -7.48
N ARG A 106 3.46 -4.75 -6.74
CA ARG A 106 3.82 -6.17 -6.80
C ARG A 106 2.61 -7.07 -6.80
N SER A 107 2.65 -8.17 -7.54
CA SER A 107 1.59 -9.19 -7.53
C SER A 107 1.50 -9.88 -6.19
N LEU A 108 0.28 -10.23 -5.79
CA LEU A 108 -0.02 -11.03 -4.62
C LEU A 108 -0.40 -12.45 -5.06
N SER A 109 0.35 -13.46 -4.61
CA SER A 109 -0.12 -14.84 -4.64
C SER A 109 -1.04 -15.11 -3.45
N LEU A 110 -1.83 -16.17 -3.52
CA LEU A 110 -2.56 -16.67 -2.35
C LEU A 110 -1.62 -17.49 -1.46
N ASP A 111 -1.87 -17.46 -0.15
CA ASP A 111 -1.26 -18.37 0.82
C ASP A 111 -2.08 -19.67 0.97
N VAL A 112 -1.74 -20.49 1.97
CA VAL A 112 -2.40 -21.78 2.21
C VAL A 112 -3.84 -21.66 2.70
N ASP A 113 -4.26 -20.47 3.14
CA ASP A 113 -5.62 -20.15 3.61
C ASP A 113 -6.43 -19.39 2.53
N ASP A 114 -5.95 -19.37 1.27
CA ASP A 114 -6.49 -18.55 0.18
C ASP A 114 -6.52 -17.04 0.49
N VAL A 115 -5.63 -16.55 1.37
CA VAL A 115 -5.48 -15.13 1.68
C VAL A 115 -4.36 -14.55 0.82
N PRO A 116 -4.52 -13.35 0.22
CA PRO A 116 -3.43 -12.70 -0.49
C PRO A 116 -2.19 -12.49 0.40
N ASN A 117 -1.05 -13.04 -0.02
CA ASN A 117 0.19 -13.09 0.74
C ASN A 117 0.92 -11.74 0.70
N VAL A 118 0.47 -10.81 1.54
CA VAL A 118 1.06 -9.47 1.68
C VAL A 118 2.48 -9.51 2.27
N ALA A 119 2.79 -10.50 3.11
CA ALA A 119 4.11 -10.65 3.72
C ALA A 119 5.19 -10.93 2.67
N GLN A 120 4.89 -11.79 1.69
CA GLN A 120 5.79 -12.05 0.55
C GLN A 120 6.05 -10.77 -0.25
N ALA A 121 5.00 -10.00 -0.56
CA ALA A 121 5.15 -8.77 -1.33
C ALA A 121 5.98 -7.71 -0.58
N LEU A 122 5.86 -7.63 0.76
CA LEU A 122 6.66 -6.72 1.60
C LEU A 122 8.13 -7.17 1.71
N ALA A 123 8.39 -8.47 1.87
CA ALA A 123 9.74 -9.02 2.05
C ALA A 123 10.65 -8.84 0.83
N ALA A 124 10.07 -8.75 -0.37
CA ALA A 124 10.82 -8.49 -1.60
C ALA A 124 11.56 -7.12 -1.63
N ASN A 125 11.40 -6.27 -0.60
CA ASN A 125 12.12 -5.00 -0.43
C ASN A 125 13.44 -5.12 0.36
N VAL A 126 13.75 -6.28 0.96
CA VAL A 126 14.90 -6.43 1.89
C VAL A 126 16.20 -6.84 1.18
N SER A 127 16.18 -7.06 -0.13
CA SER A 127 17.31 -7.71 -0.83
C SER A 127 18.30 -6.78 -1.56
N THR A 128 18.26 -5.46 -1.36
CA THR A 128 19.18 -4.52 -2.05
C THR A 128 20.18 -3.80 -1.15
N ASP A 129 20.41 -4.26 0.09
CA ASP A 129 21.43 -3.64 0.95
C ASP A 129 22.37 -4.69 1.58
N ARG A 130 23.19 -5.31 0.72
CA ARG A 130 24.47 -5.97 1.06
C ARG A 130 25.16 -6.40 -0.24
N VAL A 131 26.08 -5.58 -0.73
CA VAL A 131 27.48 -5.90 -1.11
C VAL A 131 28.07 -4.64 -1.75
N ALA A 132 28.75 -3.83 -0.94
CA ALA A 132 29.76 -2.88 -1.40
C ALA A 132 30.70 -2.52 -0.24
N THR A 133 31.57 -3.44 0.16
CA THR A 133 32.88 -3.07 0.67
C THR A 133 33.91 -3.72 -0.23
N GLY A 134 34.42 -2.90 -1.15
CA GLY A 134 35.41 -3.28 -2.12
C GLY A 134 36.73 -3.71 -1.49
N SER A 135 37.35 -4.67 -2.17
CA SER A 135 38.78 -4.75 -2.48
C SER A 135 39.63 -3.61 -1.92
N ASP A 136 40.50 -3.94 -0.95
CA ASP A 136 41.75 -3.21 -0.76
C ASP A 136 42.93 -4.13 -1.13
N ARG A 137 43.83 -3.54 -1.90
CA ARG A 137 44.97 -4.16 -2.57
C ARG A 137 46.05 -4.46 -1.55
N ARG A 138 46.76 -5.56 -1.73
CA ARG A 138 48.24 -5.61 -1.71
C ARG A 138 48.73 -6.86 -2.40
#